data_AF-A0A1A6FZJ2-F1
#
_entry.id   AF-A0A1A6FZJ2-F1
#
_cell.length_a   1.000
_cell.length_b   1.000
_cell.length_c   1.000
_cell.angle_alpha   90.00
_cell.angle_beta   90.00
_cell.angle_gamma   90.00
#
_symmetry.space_group_name_H-M   'P 1'
#
loop_
_entity.id
_entity.type
_entity.pdbx_description
1 polymer ?
#
loop_
_entity_poly.entity_id
_entity_poly.type
_entity_poly.pdbx_seq_one_letter_code
_entity_poly.pdbx_strand_id
1 'polypeptide(L)' 'MEWTLQLAGTQPLEVLAAIQHSLVLQRPQTWSDCVACAYEHWHMKFSDHIQQLLKNFSPDQVIHT' A
#
# COMPACT_ATOMS: atom_id res chain seq x y z
N MET A 1 18.53 10.26 17.23
CA MET A 1 17.06 10.18 17.02
C MET A 1 16.85 9.64 15.61
N GLU A 2 17.21 8.37 15.37
CA GLU A 2 17.26 7.76 14.02
C GLU A 2 16.89 6.26 14.05
N TRP A 3 16.09 5.84 15.03
CA TRP A 3 15.74 4.43 15.25
C TRP A 3 15.10 3.75 14.03
N THR A 4 14.29 4.47 13.26
CA THR A 4 13.66 3.97 12.04
C THR A 4 14.67 3.57 10.97
N LEU A 5 15.82 4.27 10.89
CA LEU A 5 16.88 3.98 9.91
C LEU A 5 17.68 2.72 10.26
N GLN A 6 17.60 2.26 11.52
CA GLN A 6 18.28 1.06 12.00
C GLN A 6 17.44 -0.21 11.80
N LEU A 7 16.23 -0.11 11.24
CA LEU A 7 15.38 -1.26 10.95
C LEU A 7 15.93 -2.06 9.75
N ALA A 8 15.67 -3.36 9.74
CA ALA A 8 16.22 -4.27 8.73
C ALA A 8 15.46 -4.20 7.39
N GLY A 9 16.20 -4.39 6.30
CA GLY A 9 15.62 -4.54 4.97
C GLY A 9 14.87 -3.30 4.49
N THR A 10 13.64 -3.47 4.01
CA THR A 10 12.79 -2.38 3.47
C THR A 10 12.00 -1.62 4.54
N GLN A 11 12.01 -2.08 5.79
CA GLN A 11 11.22 -1.47 6.87
C GLN A 11 11.46 0.03 7.06
N PRO A 12 12.72 0.55 7.03
CA PRO A 12 12.94 2.00 7.15
C PRO A 12 12.17 2.78 6.09
N LEU A 13 12.20 2.31 4.84
CA LEU A 13 11.55 2.97 3.72
C LEU A 13 10.03 2.88 3.83
N GLU A 14 9.50 1.72 4.21
CA GLU A 14 8.05 1.53 4.40
C GLU A 14 7.50 2.43 5.50
N VAL A 15 8.21 2.54 6.63
CA VAL A 15 7.82 3.43 7.74
C VAL A 15 7.87 4.89 7.32
N LEU A 16 8.95 5.33 6.65
CA LEU A 16 9.07 6.71 6.18
C LEU A 16 8.00 7.06 5.14
N ALA A 17 7.72 6.15 4.21
CA ALA A 17 6.66 6.33 3.22
C ALA A 17 5.28 6.42 3.89
N ALA A 18 4.99 5.56 4.89
CA ALA A 18 3.74 5.61 5.63
C ALA A 18 3.56 6.94 6.40
N ILE A 19 4.65 7.47 6.98
CA ILE A 19 4.64 8.78 7.66
C ILE A 19 4.36 9.91 6.66
N GLN A 20 5.07 9.95 5.53
CA GLN A 20 4.84 10.96 4.49
C GLN A 20 3.40 10.91 3.97
N HIS A 21 2.90 9.70 3.73
CA HIS A 21 1.55 9.48 3.25
C HIS A 21 0.51 10.00 4.25
N SER A 22 0.67 9.70 5.53
CA SER A 22 -0.29 10.06 6.59
C SER A 22 -0.24 11.55 6.96
N LEU A 23 0.92 12.18 6.88
CA LEU A 23 1.10 13.57 7.29
C LEU A 23 0.88 14.58 6.17
N VAL A 24 1.13 14.19 4.92
CA VAL A 24 1.15 15.11 3.78
C VAL A 24 0.18 14.67 2.69
N LEU A 25 0.32 13.46 2.15
CA LEU A 25 -0.38 13.09 0.92
C LEU A 25 -1.87 12.80 1.12
N GLN A 26 -2.22 12.12 2.20
CA GLN A 26 -3.56 11.58 2.47
C GLN A 26 -4.02 11.96 3.88
N ARG A 27 -3.68 13.19 4.30
CA ARG A 27 -4.13 13.75 5.57
C ARG A 27 -5.57 14.28 5.40
N PRO A 28 -6.60 13.61 5.93
CA PRO A 28 -7.97 14.09 5.79
C PRO A 28 -8.16 15.41 6.54
N GLN A 29 -8.89 16.35 5.96
CA GLN A 29 -9.29 17.61 6.60
C GLN A 29 -10.74 17.58 7.07
N THR A 30 -11.54 16.70 6.46
CA THR A 30 -12.96 16.55 6.70
C THR A 30 -13.33 15.06 6.83
N TRP A 31 -14.52 14.81 7.37
CA TRP A 31 -15.07 13.45 7.37
C TRP A 31 -15.25 12.88 5.96
N SER A 32 -15.62 13.73 4.99
CA SER A 32 -15.77 13.31 3.60
C SER A 32 -14.46 12.78 3.01
N ASP A 33 -13.33 13.38 3.37
CA ASP A 33 -12.01 12.91 2.95
C ASP A 33 -11.74 11.51 3.52
N CYS A 34 -12.12 11.23 4.77
CA CYS A 34 -11.97 9.90 5.37
C CYS A 34 -12.77 8.83 4.61
N VAL A 35 -14.00 9.17 4.18
CA VAL A 35 -14.83 8.24 3.39
C VAL A 35 -14.22 7.99 2.01
N ALA A 36 -13.67 9.03 1.37
CA ALA A 36 -12.95 8.89 0.10
C ALA A 36 -11.70 8.01 0.26
N CYS A 37 -10.86 8.26 1.28
CA CYS A 37 -9.69 7.43 1.57
C CYS A 37 -10.07 5.96 1.79
N ALA A 38 -11.17 5.68 2.50
CA ALA A 38 -11.65 4.31 2.71
C ALA A 38 -12.08 3.63 1.40
N TYR A 39 -12.77 4.36 0.52
CA TYR A 39 -13.14 3.86 -0.81
C TYR A 39 -11.92 3.56 -1.69
N GLU A 40 -10.97 4.49 -1.76
CA GLU A 40 -9.71 4.30 -2.51
C GLU A 40 -8.90 3.11 -1.96
N HIS A 41 -8.80 2.98 -0.63
CA HIS A 41 -8.11 1.87 0.00
C HIS A 41 -8.78 0.52 -0.31
N TRP A 42 -10.12 0.48 -0.32
CA TRP A 42 -10.86 -0.71 -0.72
C TRP A 42 -10.55 -1.09 -2.16
N HIS A 43 -10.58 -0.13 -3.10
CA HIS A 43 -10.29 -0.39 -4.50
C HIS A 43 -8.85 -0.91 -4.70
N MET A 44 -7.86 -0.27 -4.06
CA MET A 44 -6.47 -0.70 -4.14
C MET A 44 -6.28 -2.15 -3.66
N LYS A 45 -6.89 -2.51 -2.51
CA LYS A 45 -6.74 -3.83 -1.90
C LYS A 45 -7.49 -4.94 -2.62
N PHE A 46 -8.72 -4.67 -3.05
CA PHE A 46 -9.64 -5.70 -3.54
C PHE A 46 -9.87 -5.66 -5.05
N SER A 47 -9.33 -4.67 -5.75
CA SER A 47 -9.34 -4.59 -7.21
C SER A 47 -7.92 -4.55 -7.75
N ASP A 48 -7.18 -3.48 -7.49
CA ASP A 48 -5.90 -3.22 -8.18
C ASP A 48 -4.85 -4.28 -7.86
N HIS A 49 -4.64 -4.59 -6.57
CA HIS A 49 -3.68 -5.61 -6.17
C HIS A 49 -4.05 -7.01 -6.66
N ILE A 50 -5.35 -7.34 -6.67
CA ILE A 50 -5.80 -8.65 -7.18
C ILE A 50 -5.55 -8.73 -8.69
N GLN A 51 -5.89 -7.67 -9.44
CA GLN A 51 -5.63 -7.61 -10.87
C GLN A 51 -4.13 -7.66 -11.19
N GLN A 52 -3.29 -6.96 -10.42
CA GLN A 52 -1.84 -7.04 -10.57
C GLN A 52 -1.31 -8.45 -10.29
N LEU A 53 -1.81 -9.10 -9.24
CA LEU A 53 -1.46 -10.48 -8.93
C LEU A 53 -1.80 -11.41 -10.08
N LEU A 54 -3.02 -11.33 -10.63
CA LEU A 54 -3.47 -12.16 -11.74
C LEU A 54 -2.72 -11.89 -13.06
N LYS A 55 -2.22 -10.66 -13.25
CA LYS A 55 -1.34 -10.34 -14.40
C LYS A 55 0.03 -11.00 -14.25
N ASN A 56 0.60 -10.98 -13.05
CA ASN A 56 1.91 -11.58 -12.77
C ASN A 56 1.85 -13.11 -12.72
N PHE A 57 0.72 -13.65 -12.28
CA PHE A 57 0.45 -15.07 -12.15
C PHE A 57 -0.85 -15.39 -12.87
N SER A 58 -0.75 -15.69 -14.16
CA SER A 58 -1.93 -16.02 -14.94
C SER A 58 -2.62 -17.26 -14.34
N PRO A 59 -3.96 -17.32 -14.31
CA PRO A 59 -4.69 -18.42 -13.68
C PRO A 59 -4.42 -19.79 -14.33
N ASP A 60 -4.03 -19.80 -15.61
CA ASP A 60 -3.63 -20.99 -16.38
C ASP A 60 -2.14 -21.34 -16.24
N GLN A 61 -1.38 -20.62 -15.42
CA GLN A 61 0.06 -20.81 -15.31
C GLN A 61 0.38 -22.11 -14.57
N VAL A 62 0.89 -23.09 -15.32
CA VAL A 62 1.37 -24.37 -14.79
C VAL A 62 2.76 -24.20 -14.17
N ILE A 63 2.93 -24.65 -12.93
CA ILE A 63 4.24 -24.72 -12.29
C ILE A 63 4.96 -25.96 -12.85
N HIS A 64 5.91 -25.75 -13.76
CA HIS A 64 6.79 -26.84 -14.20
C HIS A 64 7.63 -27.32 -13.00
N THR A 65 7.46 -28.59 -12.66
CA THR A 65 8.19 -29.29 -11.59
C THR A 65 9.40 -30.02 -12.13
#